data_AF-Q5BXL2-F1
#
_entry.id   AF-Q5BXL2-F1
#
_cell.length_a   1.000
_cell.length_b   1.000
_cell.length_c   1.000
_cell.angle_alpha   90.00
_cell.angle_beta   90.00
_cell.angle_gamma   90.00
#
_symmetry.space_group_name_H-M   'P 1'
#
loop_
_entity.id
_entity.type
_entity.pdbx_description
1 polymer ?
#
loop_
_entity_poly.entity_id
_entity_poly.type
_entity_poly.pdbx_seq_one_letter_code
_entity_poly.pdbx_strand_id
1 'polypeptide(L)'
;MGLISSRSQQVNQGKEIITECPVGKGNECPMNDGYVDLNSDNLMPPPNQLPSPGQPFPLSTEREVSSIPKADCSEGEKWVYPSSQMFWNAMLRKGWRWRDNDIKPEDMNNIIHIHNLNNELAWREVLKWEALHADECMTPKLRRFAGDAKNYSPRARIRHLMGYELPFDRHDWVIDRCGKEVRYV
;
A
#
# COMPACT_ATOMS: atom_id res chain seq x y z
N MET A 1 50.82 -10.53 38.63
CA MET A 1 50.24 -11.37 37.57
C MET A 1 48.73 -11.37 37.75
N GLY A 2 48.00 -10.83 36.77
CA GLY A 2 46.57 -10.57 36.87
C GLY A 2 45.69 -11.82 36.78
N LEU A 3 44.58 -11.76 37.49
CA LEU A 3 43.43 -12.66 37.37
C LEU A 3 42.67 -12.34 36.06
N ILE A 4 41.98 -13.32 35.48
CA ILE A 4 40.51 -13.31 35.20
C ILE A 4 40.15 -14.50 34.30
N SER A 5 39.28 -15.34 34.87
CA SER A 5 38.30 -16.28 34.31
C SER A 5 37.99 -16.18 32.79
N SER A 6 38.30 -17.25 32.06
CA SER A 6 37.87 -17.49 30.67
C SER A 6 36.46 -18.09 30.65
N ARG A 7 35.45 -17.25 30.40
CA ARG A 7 34.09 -17.71 30.02
C ARG A 7 33.77 -17.16 28.63
N SER A 8 34.17 -17.91 27.61
CA SER A 8 33.89 -17.61 26.21
C SER A 8 32.37 -17.63 25.97
N GLN A 9 31.87 -16.49 25.51
CA GLN A 9 30.45 -16.21 25.26
C GLN A 9 29.93 -17.13 24.13
N GLN A 10 28.81 -17.80 24.38
CA GLN A 10 28.03 -18.46 23.34
C GLN A 10 27.45 -17.38 22.41
N VAL A 11 27.86 -17.43 21.14
CA VAL A 11 27.28 -16.64 20.05
C VAL A 11 25.85 -17.12 19.85
N ASN A 12 24.89 -16.32 20.31
CA ASN A 12 23.48 -16.55 20.05
C ASN A 12 23.22 -16.16 18.59
N GLN A 13 23.12 -17.16 17.71
CA GLN A 13 22.77 -16.97 16.31
C GLN A 13 21.35 -16.39 16.26
N GLY A 14 21.26 -15.08 16.01
CA GLY A 14 20.01 -14.42 15.69
C GLY A 14 19.40 -15.06 14.46
N LYS A 15 18.23 -15.67 14.62
CA LYS A 15 17.41 -16.16 13.52
C LYS A 15 17.18 -15.01 12.53
N GLU A 16 17.69 -15.17 11.31
CA GLU A 16 17.29 -14.38 10.15
C GLU A 16 15.76 -14.42 10.03
N ILE A 17 15.11 -13.29 10.26
CA ILE A 17 13.67 -13.17 10.05
C ILE A 17 13.47 -12.98 8.56
N ILE A 18 13.06 -14.07 7.90
CA ILE A 18 12.69 -14.11 6.50
C ILE A 18 11.65 -13.02 6.23
N THR A 19 12.05 -12.04 5.43
CA THR A 19 11.16 -11.07 4.80
C THR A 19 10.27 -11.83 3.83
N GLU A 20 8.95 -11.88 4.05
CA GLU A 20 7.93 -11.92 2.98
C GLU A 20 6.50 -12.03 3.53
N CYS A 21 5.56 -11.32 2.88
CA CYS A 21 4.13 -11.51 3.07
C CYS A 21 3.67 -12.79 2.34
N PRO A 22 2.86 -13.65 2.98
CA PRO A 22 2.52 -14.96 2.44
C PRO A 22 1.38 -14.82 1.43
N VAL A 23 1.69 -15.01 0.14
CA VAL A 23 0.68 -15.51 -0.82
C VAL A 23 1.36 -16.53 -1.73
N GLY A 24 1.45 -17.76 -1.24
CA GLY A 24 1.73 -18.94 -2.05
C GLY A 24 0.56 -19.91 -1.92
N LYS A 25 -0.08 -20.26 -3.04
CA LYS A 25 -0.86 -21.49 -3.13
C LYS A 25 0.13 -22.66 -3.13
N GLY A 26 0.10 -23.46 -2.07
CA GLY A 26 0.90 -24.68 -1.94
C GLY A 26 0.65 -25.34 -0.58
N ASN A 27 0.36 -26.64 -0.59
CA ASN A 27 -0.13 -27.43 0.55
C ASN A 27 0.80 -27.42 1.78
N GLU A 28 0.14 -27.47 2.96
CA GLU A 28 0.64 -27.90 4.27
C GLU A 28 1.77 -27.09 4.94
N CYS A 29 1.37 -26.11 5.76
CA CYS A 29 2.06 -25.69 7.00
C CYS A 29 1.03 -25.05 7.95
N PRO A 30 1.13 -25.24 9.29
CA PRO A 30 0.08 -24.87 10.23
C PRO A 30 0.00 -23.33 10.36
N MET A 31 -1.08 -22.74 9.86
CA MET A 31 -1.37 -21.31 9.97
C MET A 31 -1.70 -20.96 11.42
N ASN A 32 -0.82 -20.20 12.06
CA ASN A 32 -1.14 -19.51 13.29
C ASN A 32 -1.92 -18.21 12.96
N ASP A 33 -3.00 -17.98 13.69
CA ASP A 33 -4.05 -16.98 13.50
C ASP A 33 -3.58 -15.55 13.14
N GLY A 34 -4.30 -14.87 12.22
CA GLY A 34 -4.13 -13.42 12.05
C GLY A 34 -4.76 -12.73 10.85
N TYR A 35 -5.52 -13.41 9.98
CA TYR A 35 -6.10 -12.78 8.77
C TYR A 35 -7.61 -12.89 8.75
N VAL A 36 -8.25 -12.29 9.75
CA VAL A 36 -9.70 -12.15 9.82
C VAL A 36 -9.95 -10.65 9.68
N ASP A 37 -10.66 -10.27 8.61
CA ASP A 37 -11.09 -8.89 8.30
C ASP A 37 -10.15 -8.03 7.43
N LEU A 38 -9.81 -8.52 6.23
CA LEU A 38 -9.36 -7.62 5.16
C LEU A 38 -10.55 -6.94 4.48
N ASN A 39 -10.39 -5.66 4.16
CA ASN A 39 -11.32 -4.96 3.29
C ASN A 39 -11.21 -5.49 1.86
N SER A 40 -12.33 -5.94 1.26
CA SER A 40 -12.41 -6.43 -0.11
C SER A 40 -12.04 -5.39 -1.18
N ASP A 41 -12.23 -4.12 -0.87
CA ASP A 41 -12.13 -3.01 -1.83
C ASP A 41 -10.67 -2.62 -2.10
N ASN A 42 -9.79 -2.88 -1.14
CA ASN A 42 -8.38 -2.50 -1.23
C ASN A 42 -7.39 -3.54 -0.67
N LEU A 43 -7.89 -4.66 -0.14
CA LEU A 43 -7.12 -5.73 0.48
C LEU A 43 -6.24 -5.24 1.63
N MET A 44 -6.68 -4.18 2.32
CA MET A 44 -5.98 -3.64 3.48
C MET A 44 -6.63 -4.09 4.79
N PRO A 45 -5.83 -4.26 5.87
CA PRO A 45 -6.38 -4.49 7.20
C PRO A 45 -7.13 -3.25 7.70
N PRO A 46 -7.89 -3.37 8.80
CA PRO A 46 -8.64 -2.26 9.37
C PRO A 46 -7.74 -1.05 9.66
N PRO A 47 -8.26 0.18 9.50
CA PRO A 47 -7.47 1.39 9.65
C PRO A 47 -6.92 1.52 11.08
N ASN A 48 -5.60 1.59 11.21
CA ASN A 48 -4.93 1.83 12.49
C ASN A 48 -4.31 3.23 12.52
N GLN A 49 -4.90 4.08 13.36
CA GLN A 49 -4.53 5.49 13.59
C GLN A 49 -3.73 5.69 14.89
N LEU A 50 -3.35 4.61 15.59
CA LEU A 50 -2.53 4.71 16.80
C LEU A 50 -1.05 4.88 16.41
N PRO A 51 -0.28 5.70 17.16
CA PRO A 51 1.16 5.78 17.00
C PRO A 51 1.84 4.41 17.15
N SER A 52 2.83 4.13 16.31
CA SER A 52 3.63 2.90 16.41
C SER A 52 4.65 2.99 17.55
N PRO A 53 5.05 1.87 18.19
CA PRO A 53 6.14 1.87 19.17
C PRO A 53 7.42 2.49 18.60
N GLY A 54 8.03 3.43 19.32
CA GLY A 54 9.25 4.12 18.90
C GLY A 54 9.06 5.18 17.81
N GLN A 55 7.82 5.61 17.53
CA GLN A 55 7.57 6.72 16.62
C GLN A 55 8.19 8.03 17.17
N PRO A 56 9.03 8.73 16.38
CA PRO A 56 9.83 9.85 16.89
C PRO A 56 9.03 11.14 17.10
N PHE A 57 7.89 11.31 16.41
CA PHE A 57 7.06 12.51 16.48
C PHE A 57 5.58 12.20 16.20
N PRO A 58 4.63 13.03 16.67
CA PRO A 58 3.21 12.84 16.38
C PRO A 58 2.92 13.07 14.89
N LEU A 59 1.98 12.30 14.34
CA LEU A 59 1.51 12.41 12.97
C LEU A 59 0.02 12.71 12.92
N SER A 60 -0.41 13.43 11.89
CA SER A 60 -1.82 13.71 11.69
C SER A 60 -2.62 12.43 11.45
N THR A 61 -3.79 12.36 12.09
CA THR A 61 -4.79 11.31 11.90
C THR A 61 -5.91 11.77 10.96
N GLU A 62 -5.87 13.02 10.50
CA GLU A 62 -6.84 13.57 9.55
C GLU A 62 -6.73 12.87 8.20
N ARG A 63 -7.88 12.62 7.59
CA ARG A 63 -8.00 11.96 6.29
C ARG A 63 -8.62 12.90 5.29
N GLU A 64 -8.16 12.82 4.05
CA GLU A 64 -8.63 13.64 2.95
C GLU A 64 -9.64 12.87 2.09
N VAL A 65 -10.75 13.50 1.74
CA VAL A 65 -11.75 12.94 0.82
C VAL A 65 -11.28 13.18 -0.61
N SER A 66 -11.16 12.11 -1.39
CA SER A 66 -10.74 12.18 -2.80
C SER A 66 -11.80 12.79 -3.72
N SER A 67 -11.47 13.01 -4.99
CA SER A 67 -12.48 13.29 -6.02
C SER A 67 -13.18 12.04 -6.55
N ILE A 68 -12.70 10.85 -6.19
CA ILE A 68 -13.00 9.58 -6.84
C ILE A 68 -14.29 8.97 -6.26
N PRO A 69 -15.35 8.76 -7.07
CA PRO A 69 -16.60 8.18 -6.59
C PRO A 69 -16.45 6.68 -6.27
N LYS A 70 -17.07 6.25 -5.17
CA LYS A 70 -17.10 4.86 -4.72
C LYS A 70 -18.28 4.11 -5.36
N ALA A 71 -18.09 2.85 -5.77
CA ALA A 71 -19.12 2.09 -6.49
C ALA A 71 -20.16 1.42 -5.59
N ASP A 72 -19.76 1.00 -4.39
CA ASP A 72 -20.48 0.06 -3.51
C ASP A 72 -21.28 0.73 -2.37
N CYS A 73 -21.24 2.06 -2.26
CA CYS A 73 -21.92 2.81 -1.21
C CYS A 73 -23.01 3.74 -1.75
N SER A 74 -23.71 4.39 -0.82
CA SER A 74 -24.75 5.40 -1.07
C SER A 74 -24.36 6.36 -2.20
N GLU A 75 -25.33 6.73 -3.02
CA GLU A 75 -25.09 7.60 -4.16
C GLU A 75 -24.37 8.91 -3.72
N GLY A 76 -23.16 9.13 -4.26
CA GLY A 76 -22.36 10.33 -3.97
C GLY A 76 -21.18 10.13 -3.02
N GLU A 77 -21.00 8.96 -2.42
CA GLU A 77 -19.82 8.68 -1.59
C GLU A 77 -18.51 8.61 -2.41
N LYS A 78 -17.41 9.02 -1.78
CA LYS A 78 -16.09 9.10 -2.40
C LYS A 78 -15.06 8.34 -1.59
N TRP A 79 -13.99 7.91 -2.27
CA TRP A 79 -12.85 7.29 -1.61
C TRP A 79 -12.16 8.28 -0.67
N VAL A 80 -11.62 7.77 0.43
CA VAL A 80 -10.95 8.58 1.46
C VAL A 80 -9.52 8.09 1.61
N TYR A 81 -8.56 8.99 1.40
CA TYR A 81 -7.14 8.68 1.50
C TYR A 81 -6.72 8.33 2.94
N PRO A 82 -5.64 7.54 3.12
CA PRO A 82 -5.09 7.29 4.45
C PRO A 82 -4.52 8.56 5.06
N SER A 83 -4.57 8.68 6.39
CA SER A 83 -3.89 9.73 7.14
C SER A 83 -2.38 9.50 7.17
N SER A 84 -1.63 10.50 7.65
CA SER A 84 -0.19 10.37 7.86
C SER A 84 0.18 9.27 8.82
N GLN A 85 -0.57 9.12 9.90
CA GLN A 85 -0.36 8.04 10.86
C GLN A 85 -0.64 6.66 10.24
N MET A 86 -1.69 6.53 9.42
CA MET A 86 -2.00 5.28 8.71
C MET A 86 -0.91 4.92 7.70
N PHE A 87 -0.42 5.91 6.95
CA PHE A 87 0.66 5.73 5.97
C PHE A 87 1.95 5.28 6.66
N TRP A 88 2.33 5.93 7.75
CA TRP A 88 3.48 5.54 8.57
C TRP A 88 3.39 4.09 9.04
N ASN A 89 2.25 3.72 9.62
CA ASN A 89 1.99 2.35 10.08
C ASN A 89 2.06 1.34 8.92
N ALA A 90 1.60 1.71 7.72
CA ALA A 90 1.70 0.86 6.53
C ALA A 90 3.15 0.67 6.06
N MET A 91 3.95 1.73 6.07
CA MET A 91 5.38 1.66 5.73
C MET A 91 6.14 0.74 6.69
N LEU A 92 5.87 0.83 8.00
CA LEU A 92 6.47 -0.07 8.98
C LEU A 92 6.13 -1.54 8.73
N ARG A 93 4.88 -1.85 8.33
CA ARG A 93 4.47 -3.21 7.93
C ARG A 93 5.18 -3.70 6.68
N LYS A 94 5.49 -2.80 5.74
CA LYS A 94 6.32 -3.08 4.55
C LYS A 94 7.81 -3.23 4.88
N GLY A 95 8.21 -3.17 6.15
CA GLY A 95 9.59 -3.35 6.59
C GLY A 95 10.45 -2.09 6.60
N TRP A 96 9.87 -0.91 6.30
CA TRP A 96 10.61 0.34 6.40
C TRP A 96 11.02 0.63 7.85
N ARG A 97 12.24 1.12 8.04
CA ARG A 97 12.80 1.52 9.33
C ARG A 97 13.45 2.88 9.18
N TRP A 98 12.78 3.90 9.70
CA TRP A 98 13.27 5.28 9.71
C TRP A 98 14.32 5.44 10.82
N ARG A 99 15.45 6.09 10.55
CA ARG A 99 16.37 6.54 11.61
C ARG A 99 15.98 7.95 12.05
N ASP A 100 16.39 8.34 13.26
CA ASP A 100 15.95 9.58 13.93
C ASP A 100 16.22 10.88 13.15
N ASN A 101 17.13 10.85 12.16
CA ASN A 101 17.47 12.00 11.30
C ASN A 101 16.97 11.87 9.85
N ASP A 102 16.32 10.77 9.49
CA ASP A 102 15.97 10.48 8.09
C ASP A 102 14.70 11.20 7.64
N ILE A 103 13.83 11.64 8.57
CA ILE A 103 12.53 12.24 8.20
C ILE A 103 11.96 13.15 9.27
N LYS A 104 11.34 14.25 8.82
CA LYS A 104 10.61 15.21 9.66
C LYS A 104 9.10 15.06 9.47
N PRO A 105 8.28 15.59 10.40
CA PRO A 105 6.82 15.63 10.24
C PRO A 105 6.38 16.27 8.91
N GLU A 106 7.07 17.33 8.48
CA GLU A 106 6.75 18.03 7.23
C GLU A 106 6.98 17.16 6.00
N ASP A 107 8.02 16.31 6.01
CA ASP A 107 8.32 15.38 4.92
C ASP A 107 7.20 14.36 4.74
N MET A 108 6.58 13.90 5.85
CA MET A 108 5.44 13.01 5.81
C MET A 108 4.22 13.66 5.16
N ASN A 109 3.91 14.89 5.55
CA ASN A 109 2.81 15.62 4.93
C ASN A 109 3.03 15.84 3.43
N ASN A 110 4.26 16.17 3.02
CA ASN A 110 4.62 16.34 1.61
C ASN A 110 4.48 15.03 0.83
N ILE A 111 4.99 13.93 1.37
CA ILE A 111 4.93 12.60 0.74
C ILE A 111 3.48 12.19 0.50
N ILE A 112 2.61 12.36 1.49
CA ILE A 112 1.20 11.98 1.39
C ILE A 112 0.48 12.88 0.40
N HIS A 113 0.74 14.18 0.44
CA HIS A 113 0.16 15.11 -0.53
C HIS A 113 0.52 14.73 -1.97
N ILE A 114 1.79 14.38 -2.22
CA ILE A 114 2.24 13.90 -3.53
C ILE A 114 1.56 12.58 -3.92
N HIS A 115 1.40 11.63 -2.99
CA HIS A 115 0.70 10.37 -3.27
C HIS A 115 -0.78 10.59 -3.61
N ASN A 116 -1.48 11.43 -2.84
CA ASN A 116 -2.88 11.78 -3.10
C ASN A 116 -3.01 12.45 -4.47
N LEU A 117 -2.14 13.42 -4.77
CA LEU A 117 -2.11 14.07 -6.08
C LEU A 117 -1.89 13.04 -7.20
N ASN A 118 -0.93 12.12 -7.05
CA ASN A 118 -0.66 11.08 -8.04
C ASN A 118 -1.88 10.17 -8.28
N ASN A 119 -2.63 9.82 -7.23
CA ASN A 119 -3.89 9.07 -7.36
C ASN A 119 -4.95 9.87 -8.13
N GLU A 120 -5.08 11.16 -7.86
CA GLU A 120 -5.99 12.05 -8.61
C GLU A 120 -5.57 12.19 -10.08
N LEU A 121 -4.26 12.25 -10.37
CA LEU A 121 -3.75 12.24 -11.75
C LEU A 121 -4.10 10.94 -12.45
N ALA A 122 -3.84 9.80 -11.81
CA ALA A 122 -4.15 8.49 -12.34
C ALA A 122 -5.65 8.33 -12.62
N TRP A 123 -6.51 8.81 -11.71
CA TRP A 123 -7.94 8.82 -11.90
C TRP A 123 -8.36 9.64 -13.13
N ARG A 124 -7.77 10.82 -13.33
CA ARG A 124 -8.03 11.63 -14.54
C ARG A 124 -7.62 10.90 -15.82
N GLU A 125 -6.51 10.16 -15.81
CA GLU A 125 -6.12 9.34 -16.96
C GLU A 125 -7.13 8.22 -17.21
N VAL A 126 -7.59 7.52 -16.16
CA VAL A 126 -8.65 6.50 -16.28
C VAL A 126 -9.91 7.11 -16.91
N LEU A 127 -10.34 8.29 -16.47
CA LEU A 127 -11.50 8.98 -17.04
C LEU A 127 -11.33 9.34 -18.52
N LYS A 128 -10.11 9.63 -19.00
CA LYS A 128 -9.87 9.83 -20.43
C LYS A 128 -10.11 8.55 -21.24
N TRP A 129 -9.76 7.39 -20.69
CA TRP A 129 -10.04 6.10 -21.32
C TRP A 129 -11.51 5.71 -21.23
N GLU A 130 -12.18 6.01 -20.12
CA GLU A 130 -13.63 5.80 -19.96
C GLU A 130 -14.45 6.73 -20.86
N ALA A 131 -13.95 7.92 -21.21
CA ALA A 131 -14.61 8.81 -22.16
C ALA A 131 -14.79 8.19 -23.56
N LEU A 132 -13.96 7.21 -23.93
CA LEU A 132 -14.12 6.45 -25.18
C LEU A 132 -15.28 5.44 -25.12
N HIS A 133 -15.85 5.23 -23.94
CA HIS A 133 -16.97 4.33 -23.64
C HIS A 133 -18.16 5.09 -23.04
N ALA A 134 -18.27 6.39 -23.35
CA ALA A 134 -19.31 7.27 -22.82
C ALA A 134 -20.73 6.83 -23.21
N ASP A 135 -20.87 6.12 -24.34
CA ASP A 135 -22.11 5.49 -24.78
C ASP A 135 -22.53 4.30 -23.90
N GLU A 136 -21.58 3.60 -23.27
CA GLU A 136 -21.85 2.53 -22.31
C GLU A 136 -22.20 3.09 -20.92
N CYS A 137 -21.45 4.10 -20.45
CA CYS A 137 -21.64 4.67 -19.11
C CYS A 137 -21.03 6.07 -19.00
N MET A 138 -21.83 7.03 -18.55
CA MET A 138 -21.39 8.42 -18.35
C MET A 138 -20.79 8.69 -16.96
N THR A 139 -20.99 7.77 -16.02
CA THR A 139 -20.67 7.96 -14.59
C THR A 139 -19.91 6.77 -14.02
N PRO A 140 -18.71 6.45 -14.55
CA PRO A 140 -17.89 5.35 -14.04
C PRO A 140 -17.47 5.61 -12.59
N LYS A 141 -17.45 4.54 -11.77
CA LYS A 141 -17.09 4.60 -10.35
C LYS A 141 -15.95 3.66 -10.01
N LEU A 142 -15.12 4.00 -9.02
CA LEU A 142 -14.05 3.10 -8.57
C LEU A 142 -14.63 2.07 -7.60
N ARG A 143 -14.56 0.79 -7.99
CA ARG A 143 -15.03 -0.34 -7.17
C ARG A 143 -13.91 -0.92 -6.31
N ARG A 144 -12.72 -1.09 -6.86
CA ARG A 144 -11.57 -1.67 -6.14
C ARG A 144 -10.27 -0.99 -6.52
N PHE A 145 -9.43 -0.78 -5.52
CA PHE A 145 -8.08 -0.24 -5.67
C PHE A 145 -7.13 -1.01 -4.78
N ALA A 146 -6.38 -1.95 -5.36
CA ALA A 146 -5.56 -2.88 -4.60
C ALA A 146 -4.12 -2.90 -5.13
N GLY A 147 -3.16 -2.95 -4.20
CA GLY A 147 -1.75 -3.09 -4.51
C GLY A 147 -1.41 -4.50 -4.98
N ASP A 148 -0.60 -4.61 -6.03
CA ASP A 148 -0.13 -5.89 -6.57
C ASP A 148 1.32 -5.75 -7.08
N ALA A 149 2.22 -5.49 -6.13
CA ALA A 149 3.61 -5.12 -6.36
C ALA A 149 4.46 -6.23 -7.01
N LYS A 150 4.12 -7.51 -6.80
CA LYS A 150 4.90 -8.65 -7.34
C LYS A 150 4.51 -9.00 -8.78
N ASN A 151 3.33 -8.60 -9.24
CA ASN A 151 2.81 -9.00 -10.54
C ASN A 151 3.04 -7.91 -11.60
N TYR A 152 4.29 -7.75 -12.03
CA TYR A 152 4.62 -6.73 -13.03
C TYR A 152 3.87 -6.92 -14.36
N SER A 153 3.34 -5.82 -14.90
CA SER A 153 2.69 -5.80 -16.20
C SER A 153 3.66 -6.22 -17.33
N PRO A 154 3.17 -6.74 -18.46
CA PRO A 154 4.02 -7.08 -19.60
C PRO A 154 4.90 -5.91 -20.04
N ARG A 155 4.34 -4.69 -20.03
CA ARG A 155 5.05 -3.45 -20.32
C ARG A 155 6.20 -3.20 -19.33
N ALA A 156 5.98 -3.38 -18.04
CA ALA A 156 7.02 -3.21 -17.02
C ALA A 156 8.16 -4.22 -17.20
N ARG A 157 7.84 -5.48 -17.51
CA ARG A 157 8.84 -6.53 -17.77
C ARG A 157 9.70 -6.22 -19.00
N ILE A 158 9.10 -5.79 -20.10
CA ILE A 158 9.83 -5.41 -21.32
C ILE A 158 10.74 -4.21 -21.08
N ARG A 159 10.25 -3.18 -20.37
CA ARG A 159 11.09 -2.03 -20.00
C ARG A 159 12.25 -2.43 -19.10
N HIS A 160 12.02 -3.33 -18.16
CA HIS A 160 13.10 -3.83 -17.32
C HIS A 160 14.19 -4.54 -18.12
N LEU A 161 13.81 -5.35 -19.12
CA LEU A 161 14.75 -5.98 -20.04
C LEU A 161 15.58 -4.95 -20.84
N MET A 162 15.05 -3.74 -21.05
CA MET A 162 15.76 -2.61 -21.69
C MET A 162 16.63 -1.81 -20.72
N GLY A 163 16.78 -2.24 -19.47
CA GLY A 163 17.63 -1.59 -18.46
C GLY A 163 16.91 -0.55 -17.59
N TYR A 164 15.58 -0.42 -17.67
CA TYR A 164 14.82 0.43 -16.76
C TYR A 164 14.55 -0.25 -15.42
N GLU A 165 14.32 0.56 -14.37
CA GLU A 165 13.91 0.05 -13.06
C GLU A 165 12.46 -0.45 -13.06
N LEU A 166 12.18 -1.47 -12.23
CA LEU A 166 10.84 -1.98 -12.02
C LEU A 166 10.01 -1.02 -11.16
N PRO A 167 8.68 -0.92 -11.37
CA PRO A 167 7.84 -0.08 -10.55
C PRO A 167 7.78 -0.60 -9.12
N PHE A 168 7.92 0.30 -8.14
CA PHE A 168 7.97 -0.04 -6.72
C PHE A 168 6.58 -0.08 -6.05
N ASP A 169 5.57 0.56 -6.65
CA ASP A 169 4.22 0.68 -6.08
C ASP A 169 3.13 0.55 -7.16
N ARG A 170 2.91 -0.70 -7.62
CA ARG A 170 1.86 -1.02 -8.60
C ARG A 170 0.52 -1.19 -7.90
N HIS A 171 -0.49 -0.52 -8.44
CA HIS A 171 -1.89 -0.64 -8.03
C HIS A 171 -2.79 -0.88 -9.23
N ASP A 172 -3.75 -1.78 -9.05
CA ASP A 172 -4.77 -2.06 -10.04
C ASP A 172 -6.06 -1.35 -9.69
N TRP A 173 -6.66 -0.74 -10.71
CA TRP A 173 -7.93 -0.02 -10.62
C TRP A 173 -9.02 -0.88 -11.24
N VAL A 174 -10.05 -1.21 -10.47
CA VAL A 174 -11.25 -1.88 -10.97
C VAL A 174 -12.40 -0.88 -10.97
N ILE A 175 -12.81 -0.52 -12.17
CA ILE A 175 -13.86 0.47 -12.42
C ILE A 175 -15.17 -0.26 -12.63
N ASP A 176 -16.21 0.22 -11.95
CA ASP A 176 -17.59 -0.11 -12.23
C ASP A 176 -18.12 0.82 -13.32
N ARG A 177 -18.21 0.26 -14.52
CA ARG A 177 -18.84 0.90 -15.67
C ARG A 177 -20.31 0.47 -15.71
N CYS A 178 -21.13 1.10 -14.87
CA CYS A 178 -22.58 0.92 -14.82
C CYS A 178 -23.01 -0.57 -14.73
N GLY A 179 -22.32 -1.35 -13.88
CA GLY A 179 -22.59 -2.78 -13.66
C GLY A 179 -21.52 -3.71 -14.24
N LYS A 180 -20.62 -3.21 -15.10
CA LYS A 180 -19.51 -3.98 -15.69
C LYS A 180 -18.19 -3.62 -15.02
N GLU A 181 -17.48 -4.62 -14.51
CA GLU A 181 -16.13 -4.41 -13.95
C GLU A 181 -15.06 -4.38 -15.05
N VAL A 182 -14.27 -3.31 -15.06
CA VAL A 182 -13.16 -3.10 -16.01
C VAL A 182 -11.88 -2.83 -15.22
N ARG A 183 -10.80 -3.54 -15.55
CA ARG A 183 -9.51 -3.43 -14.85
C ARG A 183 -8.50 -2.62 -15.64
N TYR A 184 -7.89 -1.65 -14.97
CA TYR A 184 -6.75 -0.86 -15.44
C TYR A 184 -5.50 -1.18 -14.61
N VAL A 185 -4.35 -1.21 -15.28
CA VAL A 185 -3.03 -1.57 -14.73
C VAL A 185 -1.97 -0.58 -15.17
#